data_AF-A0A2A4IAW1-F1
#
_entry.id   AF-A0A2A4IAW1-F1
#
_cell.length_a   1.000
_cell.length_b   1.000
_cell.length_c   1.000
_cell.angle_alpha   90.00
_cell.angle_beta   90.00
_cell.angle_gamma   90.00
#
_symmetry.space_group_name_H-M   'P 1'
#
loop_
_entity.id
_entity.type
_entity.pdbx_description
1 polymer ?
#
loop_
_entity_poly.entity_id
_entity_poly.type
_entity_poly.pdbx_seq_one_letter_code
_entity_poly.pdbx_strand_id
1 'polypeptide(L)' 'MDLNYLLHRQQVSLMKAAAAVCREARYSHALMAQGYARRINERLHGLRDSDTLLMDEALHPPGLAAV' A
#
# COMPACT_ATOMS: atom_id res chain seq x y z
N MET A 1 -0.40 3.36 9.69
CA MET A 1 -1.72 3.59 9.06
C MET A 1 -2.14 2.31 8.40
N ASP A 2 -3.41 1.94 8.45
CA ASP A 2 -3.93 0.78 7.73
C ASP A 2 -4.09 1.07 6.22
N LEU A 3 -4.31 0.00 5.45
CA LEU A 3 -4.45 0.07 4.00
C LEU A 3 -5.69 0.87 3.56
N ASN A 4 -6.80 0.75 4.30
CA ASN A 4 -8.05 1.46 3.97
C ASN A 4 -7.88 2.97 4.11
N TYR A 5 -7.19 3.42 5.17
CA TYR A 5 -6.85 4.82 5.36
C TYR A 5 -6.01 5.35 4.19
N LEU A 6 -4.98 4.60 3.77
CA LEU A 6 -4.12 5.01 2.65
C LEU A 6 -4.91 5.12 1.34
N LEU A 7 -5.75 4.14 1.03
CA LEU A 7 -6.62 4.13 -0.15
C LEU A 7 -7.60 5.32 -0.13
N HIS A 8 -8.28 5.53 1.00
CA HIS A 8 -9.20 6.65 1.16
C HIS A 8 -8.51 8.00 0.96
N ARG A 9 -7.32 8.20 1.55
CA ARG A 9 -6.56 9.45 1.37
C ARG A 9 -6.05 9.63 -0.05
N GLN A 10 -5.61 8.57 -0.71
CA GLN A 10 -5.22 8.62 -2.12
C GLN A 10 -6.40 9.06 -2.99
N GLN A 11 -7.56 8.45 -2.81
CA GLN A 11 -8.77 8.79 -3.56
C GLN A 11 -9.18 10.25 -3.36
N VAL A 12 -9.22 10.72 -2.11
CA VAL A 12 -9.53 12.13 -1.81
C VAL A 12 -8.52 13.08 -2.49
N SER A 13 -7.23 12.77 -2.46
CA SER A 13 -6.21 13.58 -3.14
C SER A 13 -6.39 13.59 -4.66
N LEU A 14 -6.76 12.47 -5.29
CA LEU A 14 -7.07 12.42 -6.72
C LEU A 14 -8.31 13.27 -7.06
N MET A 15 -9.37 13.16 -6.27
CA MET A 15 -10.59 13.96 -6.46
C MET A 15 -10.30 15.45 -6.35
N LYS A 16 -9.48 15.86 -5.38
CA LYS A 16 -9.06 17.25 -5.22
C LYS A 16 -8.18 17.73 -6.39
N ALA A 17 -7.29 16.88 -6.91
CA ALA A 17 -6.49 17.22 -8.09
C ALA A 17 -7.40 17.45 -9.32
N ALA A 18 -8.41 16.60 -9.51
CA ALA A 18 -9.37 16.72 -10.60
C ALA A 18 -10.25 17.99 -10.48
N ALA A 19 -10.65 18.35 -9.26
CA ALA A 19 -11.46 19.53 -8.99
C ALA A 19 -10.66 20.85 -8.91
N ALA A 20 -9.32 20.79 -8.90
CA ALA A 20 -8.48 21.96 -8.72
C ALA A 20 -8.56 22.91 -9.93
N VAL A 21 -8.90 24.17 -9.65
CA VAL A 21 -9.04 25.23 -10.65
C VAL A 21 -7.67 25.72 -11.13
N CYS A 22 -6.68 25.85 -10.23
CA CYS A 22 -5.34 26.29 -10.58
C CYS A 22 -4.34 25.14 -10.72
N ARG A 23 -3.26 25.41 -11.47
CA ARG A 23 -2.23 24.42 -11.81
C ARG A 23 -1.46 23.96 -10.58
N GLU A 24 -1.15 24.88 -9.67
CA GLU A 24 -0.38 24.66 -8.46
C GLU A 24 -1.13 23.72 -7.51
N ALA A 25 -2.43 23.96 -7.29
CA ALA A 25 -3.27 23.10 -6.47
C ALA A 25 -3.43 21.70 -7.08
N ARG A 26 -3.63 21.62 -8.41
CA ARG A 26 -3.67 20.34 -9.13
C ARG A 26 -2.39 19.55 -8.92
N TYR A 27 -1.25 20.22 -9.10
CA TYR A 27 0.07 19.60 -8.95
C TYR A 27 0.31 19.14 -7.51
N SER A 28 0.01 19.97 -6.51
CA SER A 28 0.16 19.63 -5.10
C SER A 28 -0.68 18.41 -4.72
N HIS A 29 -1.96 18.37 -5.11
CA HIS A 29 -2.83 17.24 -4.84
C HIS A 29 -2.41 15.96 -5.58
N ALA A 30 -1.92 16.09 -6.82
CA ALA A 30 -1.36 14.96 -7.55
C ALA A 30 -0.12 14.36 -6.86
N LEU A 31 0.80 15.20 -6.36
CA LEU A 31 1.96 14.74 -5.60
C LEU A 31 1.55 14.03 -4.31
N MET A 32 0.53 14.54 -3.60
CA MET A 32 0.00 13.84 -2.43
C MET A 32 -0.56 12.46 -2.79
N ALA A 33 -1.34 12.35 -3.86
CA ALA A 33 -1.87 11.06 -4.34
C ALA A 33 -0.74 10.08 -4.69
N GLN A 34 0.32 10.54 -5.34
CA GLN A 34 1.50 9.72 -5.63
C GLN A 34 2.22 9.25 -4.35
N GLY A 35 2.34 10.13 -3.34
CA GLY A 35 2.90 9.76 -2.05
C GLY A 35 2.10 8.65 -1.34
N TYR A 36 0.77 8.71 -1.41
CA TYR A 36 -0.07 7.61 -0.89
C TYR A 36 0.06 6.33 -1.71
N ALA A 37 0.12 6.43 -3.05
CA ALA A 37 0.33 5.27 -3.93
C ALA A 37 1.62 4.50 -3.58
N ARG A 38 2.72 5.23 -3.31
CA ARG A 38 3.98 4.61 -2.87
C ARG A 38 3.80 3.82 -1.57
N ARG A 39 3.17 4.41 -0.56
CA ARG A 39 2.93 3.76 0.74
C ARG A 39 2.01 2.54 0.63
N ILE A 40 1.03 2.58 -0.28
CA ILE A 40 0.17 1.44 -0.59
C ILE A 40 1.00 0.29 -1.15
N ASN A 41 1.88 0.55 -2.12
CA ASN A 41 2.75 -0.47 -2.69
C ASN A 41 3.68 -1.07 -1.64
N GLU A 42 4.31 -0.24 -0.80
CA GLU A 42 5.14 -0.70 0.33
C GLU A 42 4.35 -1.63 1.26
N ARG A 43 3.10 -1.26 1.58
CA ARG A 43 2.23 -2.08 2.44
C ARG A 43 1.84 -3.39 1.80
N LEU A 44 1.50 -3.39 0.51
CA LEU A 44 1.12 -4.59 -0.25
C LEU A 44 2.30 -5.54 -0.41
N HIS A 45 3.52 -5.03 -0.62
CA HIS A 45 4.73 -5.84 -0.64
C HIS A 45 4.94 -6.54 0.70
N GLY A 46 4.87 -5.79 1.81
CA GLY A 46 4.99 -6.40 3.14
C GLY A 46 3.91 -7.44 3.46
N LEU A 47 2.68 -7.27 2.95
CA LEU A 47 1.63 -8.29 3.08
C LEU A 47 1.97 -9.56 2.29
N ARG A 48 2.44 -9.43 1.05
CA ARG A 48 2.84 -10.57 0.21
C ARG A 48 4.02 -11.35 0.80
N ASP A 49 5.00 -10.65 1.35
CA ASP A 49 6.15 -11.28 1.99
C ASP A 49 5.71 -12.06 3.24
N SER A 50 4.77 -11.49 4.00
CA SER A 50 4.17 -12.16 5.17
C SER A 50 3.40 -13.42 4.76
N ASP A 51 2.58 -13.34 3.70
CA ASP A 51 1.84 -14.50 3.16
C ASP A 51 2.81 -15.60 2.68
N THR A 52 3.92 -15.21 2.04
CA THR A 52 4.93 -16.15 1.54
C THR A 52 5.63 -16.88 2.68
N LEU A 53 5.99 -16.17 3.77
CA LEU A 53 6.56 -16.79 4.97
C LEU A 53 5.58 -17.75 5.64
N LEU A 54 4.29 -17.39 5.68
CA LEU A 54 3.23 -18.24 6.24
C LEU A 54 3.03 -19.53 5.41
N MET A 55 3.17 -19.44 4.08
CA MET A 55 3.11 -20.60 3.19
C MET A 55 4.36 -21.48 3.31
N ASP A 56 5.55 -20.90 3.46
CA ASP A 56 6.79 -21.66 3.66
C ASP A 56 6.78 -22.41 5.01
N GLU A 57 6.34 -21.75 6.09
CA GLU A 57 6.18 -22.37 7.41
C GLU A 57 5.14 -23.50 7.40
N ALA A 58 4.03 -23.32 6.68
CA ALA A 58 3.02 -24.36 6.53
C ALA A 58 3.52 -25.58 5.72
N LEU A 59 4.44 -25.38 4.78
CA LEU A 59 5.03 -26.45 3.96
C LEU A 59 6.20 -27.17 4.67
N HIS A 60 6.94 -26.46 5.53
CA HIS A 60 8.06 -26.98 6.31
C HIS A 60 7.83 -26.76 7.82
N PRO A 61 6.87 -27.46 8.44
CA PRO A 61 6.59 -27.29 9.85
C PRO A 61 7.84 -27.63 10.69
N PRO A 62 8.25 -26.77 11.64
CA PRO A 62 9.40 -27.03 12.50
C PRO A 62 9.07 -28.21 13.42
N GLY A 63 9.38 -29.41 12.96
CA GLY A 63 9.12 -30.65 13.71
C GLY A 63 9.16 -31.95 12.91
N LEU A 64 9.14 -31.91 11.57
CA LEU A 64 9.13 -33.15 10.75
C LEU A 64 10.48 -33.55 10.13
N ALA A 65 11.52 -32.71 10.26
CA ALA A 65 12.86 -32.98 9.71
C ALA A 65 13.85 -33.55 10.75
N ALA A 66 13.37 -34.37 11.70
CA ALA A 66 14.22 -35.02 12.68
C ALA A 66 13.71 -36.41 13.06
N VAL A 67 13.83 -37.38 12.15
CA VAL A 67 14.00 -38.82 12.47
C VAL A 67 14.88 -39.46 11.41
#